data_AF-A0A376VI80-F1
#
_entry.id   AF-A0A376VI80-F1
#
_cell.length_a   1.000
_cell.length_b   1.000
_cell.length_c   1.000
_cell.angle_alpha   90.00
_cell.angle_beta   90.00
_cell.angle_gamma   90.00
#
_symmetry.space_group_name_H-M   'P 1'
#
loop_
_entity.id
_entity.type
_entity.pdbx_description
1 polymer ?
#
loop_
_entity_poly.entity_id
_entity_poly.type
_entity_poly.pdbx_seq_one_letter_code
_entity_poly.pdbx_strand_id
1 'polypeptide(L)'
;MKLLTLSLILTVSVRRCAIVGVNRAALAAVSGYDLAPHLLDQAITLFGLPVSMTVDLAQLRPGAQSTDYFHAILSYPQRRVILHGTMLAAAESARYIVHGSRAVM
;
A
#
# COMPACT_ATOMS: atom_id res chain seq x y z
N MET A 1 -9.28 3.75 -28.28
CA MET A 1 -8.75 2.38 -28.47
C MET A 1 -7.34 2.53 -29.04
N LYS A 2 -6.33 1.86 -28.45
CA LYS A 2 -4.87 2.17 -28.42
C LYS A 2 -4.50 3.00 -27.18
N LEU A 3 -3.60 2.61 -26.28
CA LEU A 3 -2.69 1.46 -26.19
C LEU A 3 -2.55 1.10 -24.69
N LEU A 4 -2.69 -0.18 -24.36
CA LEU A 4 -2.21 -0.75 -23.11
C LEU A 4 -0.68 -0.66 -23.11
N THR A 5 -0.11 0.25 -22.32
CA THR A 5 1.30 0.15 -21.92
C THR A 5 1.38 -0.76 -20.72
N LEU A 6 1.38 -2.05 -21.02
CA LEU A 6 1.66 -3.13 -20.08
C LEU A 6 3.16 -3.07 -19.74
N SER A 7 3.56 -2.20 -18.82
CA SER A 7 4.90 -2.25 -18.23
C SER A 7 4.96 -3.38 -17.21
N LEU A 8 5.03 -4.61 -17.75
CA LEU A 8 5.43 -5.80 -17.04
C LEU A 8 6.95 -5.74 -16.82
N ILE A 9 7.39 -5.03 -15.79
CA ILE A 9 8.74 -5.19 -15.24
C ILE A 9 8.62 -6.26 -14.15
N LEU A 10 8.69 -7.53 -14.59
CA LEU A 10 8.94 -8.67 -13.72
C LEU A 10 10.42 -8.62 -13.31
N THR A 11 10.69 -8.84 -12.01
CA THR A 11 11.98 -8.94 -11.32
C THR A 11 12.41 -7.72 -10.50
N VAL A 12 11.78 -7.55 -9.33
CA VAL A 12 12.52 -7.29 -8.09
C VAL A 12 11.98 -8.25 -7.04
N SER A 13 12.87 -8.91 -6.29
CA SER A 13 12.55 -9.93 -5.29
C SER A 13 11.48 -9.45 -4.27
N VAL A 14 10.21 -9.78 -4.51
CA VAL A 14 9.12 -9.52 -3.57
C VAL A 14 9.17 -10.60 -2.49
N ARG A 15 9.86 -10.34 -1.39
CA ARG A 15 10.05 -11.35 -0.34
C ARG A 15 8.82 -11.59 0.55
N ARG A 16 7.69 -10.91 0.37
CA ARG A 16 6.39 -11.27 0.99
C ARG A 16 5.25 -10.46 0.36
N CYS A 17 4.56 -11.05 -0.62
CA CYS A 17 3.19 -10.64 -0.94
C CYS A 17 2.25 -11.56 -0.14
N ALA A 18 1.41 -11.00 0.71
CA ALA A 18 0.48 -11.77 1.52
C ALA A 18 -0.93 -11.18 1.42
N ILE A 19 -1.91 -12.05 1.13
CA ILE A 19 -3.32 -11.76 1.37
C ILE A 19 -3.57 -12.11 2.82
N VAL A 20 -3.88 -11.11 3.64
CA VAL A 20 -4.11 -11.33 5.07
C VAL A 20 -5.57 -11.03 5.37
N GLY A 21 -6.25 -11.99 6.01
CA GLY A 21 -7.54 -11.73 6.62
C GLY A 21 -7.38 -10.64 7.68
N VAL A 22 -8.34 -9.73 7.80
CA VAL A 22 -8.23 -8.54 8.66
C VAL A 22 -8.29 -8.95 10.13
N ASN A 23 -7.15 -9.34 10.68
CA ASN A 23 -6.94 -9.70 12.08
C ASN A 23 -5.74 -8.92 12.64
N ARG A 24 -5.49 -9.01 13.95
CA ARG A 24 -4.36 -8.32 14.60
C ARG A 24 -3.00 -8.67 13.99
N ALA A 25 -2.83 -9.83 13.36
CA ALA A 25 -1.59 -10.22 12.69
C ALA A 25 -1.41 -9.51 11.33
N ALA A 26 -2.49 -9.19 10.62
CA ALA A 26 -2.46 -8.36 9.40
C ALA A 26 -2.00 -6.93 9.69
N LEU A 27 -2.51 -6.35 10.78
CA LEU A 27 -2.11 -5.03 11.28
C LEU A 27 -0.62 -4.99 11.68
N ALA A 28 -0.10 -6.11 12.20
CA ALA A 28 1.31 -6.25 12.54
C ALA A 28 2.22 -6.46 11.32
N ALA A 29 1.70 -6.93 10.17
CA ALA A 29 2.54 -7.17 8.99
C ALA A 29 3.18 -5.88 8.45
N VAL A 30 2.48 -4.74 8.57
CA VAL A 30 3.00 -3.42 8.15
C VAL A 30 3.82 -2.70 9.23
N SER A 31 3.94 -3.24 10.46
CA SER A 31 4.62 -2.54 11.56
C SER A 31 6.13 -2.38 11.40
N GLY A 32 6.75 -3.12 10.46
CA GLY A 32 8.17 -3.00 10.15
C GLY A 32 8.56 -1.72 9.39
N TYR A 33 7.60 -0.84 9.08
CA TYR A 33 7.82 0.46 8.46
C TYR A 33 7.17 1.53 9.33
N ASP A 34 7.95 2.43 9.94
CA ASP A 34 7.45 3.36 10.97
C ASP A 34 6.25 4.22 10.52
N LEU A 35 6.09 4.47 9.21
CA LEU A 35 4.96 5.24 8.69
C LEU A 35 3.72 4.41 8.36
N ALA A 36 3.86 3.09 8.15
CA ALA A 36 2.75 2.27 7.67
C ALA A 36 1.65 2.05 8.74
N PRO A 37 1.96 1.90 10.05
CA PRO A 37 0.95 1.92 11.10
C PRO A 37 0.14 3.21 11.13
N HIS A 38 0.76 4.37 10.89
CA HIS A 38 0.06 5.65 10.90
C HIS A 38 -0.95 5.78 9.75
N LEU A 39 -0.57 5.37 8.53
CA LEU A 39 -1.50 5.36 7.40
C LEU A 39 -2.64 4.34 7.58
N LEU A 40 -2.33 3.20 8.18
CA LEU A 40 -3.33 2.16 8.44
C LEU A 40 -4.33 2.60 9.51
N ASP A 41 -3.86 3.19 10.61
CA ASP A 41 -4.70 3.76 11.65
C ASP A 41 -5.62 4.86 11.11
N GLN A 42 -5.08 5.75 10.27
CA GLN A 42 -5.86 6.79 9.61
C GLN A 42 -6.95 6.19 8.69
N ALA A 43 -6.61 5.17 7.90
CA ALA A 43 -7.58 4.51 7.02
C ALA A 43 -8.70 3.81 7.81
N ILE A 44 -8.36 3.14 8.90
CA ILE A 44 -9.34 2.48 9.77
C ILE A 44 -10.22 3.50 10.47
N THR A 45 -9.65 4.61 10.94
CA THR A 45 -10.40 5.70 11.57
C THR A 45 -11.41 6.33 10.61
N LEU A 46 -11.04 6.52 9.34
CA LEU A 46 -11.90 7.16 8.34
C LEU A 46 -12.94 6.21 7.73
N PHE A 47 -12.60 4.94 7.54
CA PHE A 47 -13.42 4.02 6.72
C PHE A 47 -13.86 2.75 7.46
N GLY A 48 -13.44 2.55 8.70
CA GLY A 48 -13.65 1.32 9.46
C GLY A 48 -12.71 0.20 9.02
N LEU A 49 -12.98 -1.01 9.52
CA LEU A 49 -12.21 -2.19 9.14
C LEU A 49 -12.53 -2.62 7.70
N PRO A 50 -11.51 -2.90 6.87
CA PRO A 50 -11.73 -3.47 5.55
C PRO A 50 -12.24 -4.92 5.64
N VAL A 51 -12.76 -5.43 4.52
CA VAL A 51 -13.15 -6.85 4.36
C VAL A 51 -11.91 -7.72 4.19
N SER A 52 -10.92 -7.22 3.45
CA SER A 52 -9.65 -7.90 3.20
C SER A 52 -8.53 -6.89 2.96
N MET A 53 -7.30 -7.34 3.14
CA MET A 53 -6.11 -6.57 2.86
C MET A 53 -5.10 -7.42 2.08
N THR A 54 -4.47 -6.81 1.09
CA THR A 54 -3.29 -7.37 0.42
C THR A 54 -2.13 -6.43 0.64
N VAL A 55 -0.99 -6.96 1.08
CA VAL A 55 0.20 -6.15 1.38
C VAL A 55 1.39 -6.73 0.64
N ASP A 56 2.12 -5.84 -0.02
CA ASP A 56 3.45 -6.06 -0.56
C ASP A 56 4.47 -5.25 0.27
N LEU A 57 5.52 -5.92 0.74
CA LEU A 57 6.61 -5.35 1.52
C LEU A 57 7.93 -5.70 0.84
N ALA A 58 8.81 -4.71 0.70
CA ALA A 58 10.09 -4.91 0.04
C ALA A 58 11.22 -4.09 0.68
N GLN A 59 12.43 -4.55 0.38
CA GLN A 59 13.69 -3.86 0.63
C GLN A 59 14.27 -3.52 -0.74
N LEU A 60 14.07 -2.29 -1.20
CA LEU A 60 14.41 -1.85 -2.54
C LEU A 60 15.79 -1.18 -2.63
N ARG A 61 16.27 -0.53 -1.56
CA ARG A 61 17.62 0.06 -1.57
C ARG A 61 18.70 -1.02 -1.45
N PRO A 62 19.81 -0.91 -2.20
CA PRO A 62 20.97 -1.77 -1.99
C PRO A 62 21.45 -1.72 -0.54
N GLY A 63 21.57 -2.89 0.10
CA GLY A 63 22.02 -2.98 1.49
C GLY A 63 20.98 -2.58 2.55
N ALA A 64 19.71 -2.38 2.19
CA ALA A 64 18.64 -2.11 3.16
C ALA A 64 18.56 -3.20 4.24
N GLN A 65 18.60 -2.79 5.51
CA GLN A 65 18.53 -3.68 6.67
C GLN A 65 17.10 -3.81 7.22
N SER A 66 16.20 -2.93 6.81
CA SER A 66 14.78 -2.90 7.17
C SER A 66 13.93 -2.68 5.92
N THR A 67 12.65 -3.05 5.99
CA THR A 67 11.67 -2.76 4.94
C THR A 67 11.70 -1.26 4.63
N ASP A 68 11.81 -0.89 3.36
CA ASP A 68 11.86 0.50 2.92
C ASP A 68 10.81 0.83 1.83
N TYR A 69 9.92 -0.13 1.58
CA TYR A 69 8.80 -0.05 0.66
C TYR A 69 7.61 -0.83 1.21
N PHE A 70 6.41 -0.26 1.05
CA PHE A 70 5.16 -0.99 1.19
C PHE A 70 4.09 -0.52 0.19
N HIS A 71 3.23 -1.45 -0.18
CA HIS A 71 2.02 -1.19 -0.93
C HIS A 71 0.90 -2.07 -0.39
N ALA A 72 -0.10 -1.45 0.23
CA ALA A 72 -1.24 -2.14 0.83
C ALA A 72 -2.54 -1.72 0.15
N ILE A 73 -3.35 -2.70 -0.22
CA ILE A 73 -4.68 -2.50 -0.78
C ILE A 73 -5.69 -3.00 0.26
N LEU A 74 -6.46 -2.05 0.81
CA LEU A 74 -7.56 -2.32 1.72
C LEU A 74 -8.86 -2.36 0.90
N SER A 75 -9.52 -3.51 0.92
CA SER A 75 -10.76 -3.74 0.19
C SER A 75 -11.96 -3.54 1.10
N TYR A 76 -12.86 -2.65 0.70
CA TYR A 76 -14.16 -2.43 1.32
C TYR A 76 -15.26 -2.78 0.30
N PRO A 77 -16.53 -3.01 0.73
CA PRO A 77 -17.58 -3.44 -0.20
C PRO A 77 -17.81 -2.50 -1.40
N GLN A 78 -17.59 -1.20 -1.22
CA GLN A 78 -17.88 -0.17 -2.24
C GLN A 78 -16.71 0.78 -2.52
N ARG A 79 -15.52 0.52 -1.96
CA ARG A 79 -14.35 1.39 -2.13
C ARG A 79 -13.05 0.62 -1.94
N ARG A 80 -11.97 1.21 -2.43
CA ARG A 80 -10.61 0.73 -2.22
C ARG A 80 -9.78 1.85 -1.62
N VAL A 81 -8.96 1.52 -0.64
CA VAL A 81 -7.99 2.43 -0.04
C VAL A 81 -6.61 1.83 -0.30
N ILE A 82 -5.74 2.61 -0.92
CA ILE A 82 -4.38 2.19 -1.23
C ILE A 82 -3.45 2.98 -0.31
N LEU A 83 -2.66 2.27 0.49
CA LEU A 83 -1.62 2.85 1.33
C LEU A 83 -0.29 2.52 0.68
N HIS A 84 0.51 3.54 0.40
CA HIS A 84 1.78 3.36 -0.28
C HIS A 84 2.85 4.21 0.39
N GLY A 85 4.04 3.66 0.51
CA GLY A 85 5.22 4.40 0.93
C GLY A 85 6.48 3.75 0.41
N THR A 86 7.45 4.59 0.07
CA THR A 86 8.77 4.16 -0.42
C THR A 86 9.82 5.18 -0.02
N MET A 87 11.04 4.70 0.26
CA MET A 87 12.22 5.55 0.43
C MET A 87 12.99 5.79 -0.88
N LEU A 88 12.47 5.34 -2.03
CA LEU A 88 13.07 5.49 -3.36
C LEU A 88 12.23 6.37 -4.31
N ALA A 89 11.51 7.35 -3.78
CA ALA A 89 10.84 8.35 -4.61
C ALA A 89 11.84 9.42 -5.06
N ALA A 90 12.02 9.59 -6.38
CA ALA A 90 12.90 10.61 -6.95
C ALA A 90 12.30 12.03 -6.89
N ALA A 91 10.97 12.14 -6.75
CA ALA A 91 10.24 13.39 -6.63
C ALA A 91 9.08 13.22 -5.64
N GLU A 92 8.58 14.32 -5.10
CA GLU A 92 7.39 14.29 -4.26
C GLU A 92 6.17 13.80 -5.07
N SER A 93 5.39 12.91 -4.45
CA SER A 93 4.09 12.48 -4.95
C SER A 93 2.97 13.13 -4.13
N ALA A 94 1.76 13.15 -4.69
CA ALA A 94 0.57 13.55 -3.94
C ALA A 94 0.45 12.73 -2.64
N ARG A 95 0.24 13.41 -1.51
CA ARG A 95 0.08 12.75 -0.21
C ARG A 95 -1.26 12.03 -0.09
N TYR A 96 -2.30 12.59 -0.69
CA TYR A 96 -3.62 11.99 -0.82
C TYR A 96 -4.11 12.18 -2.25
N ILE A 97 -4.76 11.16 -2.77
CA ILE A 97 -5.54 11.22 -3.99
C ILE A 97 -6.89 10.60 -3.66
N VAL A 98 -7.96 11.37 -3.78
CA VAL A 98 -9.31 10.92 -3.43
C VAL A 98 -10.19 11.07 -4.66
N HIS A 99 -10.65 9.94 -5.18
CA HIS A 99 -11.62 9.92 -6.27
C HIS A 99 -13.02 9.63 -5.74
N GLY A 100 -13.93 10.58 -5.89
CA GLY A 100 -15.35 10.43 -5.57
C GLY A 100 -16.23 10.59 -6.81
N SER A 101 -17.50 10.17 -6.70
CA SER A 101 -18.48 10.29 -7.80
C SER A 101 -18.87 11.74 -8.11
N ARG A 102 -18.58 12.69 -7.21
CA ARG A 102 -18.94 14.11 -7.35
C ARG A 102 -17.74 15.06 -7.35
N ALA A 103 -16.58 14.60 -6.89
CA ALA A 103 -15.38 15.42 -6.75
C ALA A 103 -14.12 14.54 -6.72
N VAL A 104 -12.99 15.13 -7.09
CA VAL A 104 -11.65 14.55 -6.97
C VAL A 104 -10.78 15.56 -6.22
N MET A 105 -9.93 15.07 -5.31
CA MET A 105 -8.92 15.84 -4.57
C MET A 105 -7.54 15.22 -4.77
#